data_AF-A0A357F023-F1
#
_entry.id   AF-A0A357F023-F1
#
_cell.length_a   1.000
_cell.length_b   1.000
_cell.length_c   1.000
_cell.angle_alpha   90.00
_cell.angle_beta   90.00
_cell.angle_gamma   90.00
#
_symmetry.space_group_name_H-M   'P 1'
#
loop_
_entity.id
_entity.type
_entity.pdbx_description
1 polymer ?
#
loop_
_entity_poly.entity_id
_entity_poly.type
_entity_poly.pdbx_seq_one_letter_code
_entity_poly.pdbx_strand_id
1 'polypeptide(L)'
;MKRIKFPFLIVLLSIQLACQSSAQLQTQEKSERKPFRKSDYVINQKIKYTVEEMENGKIHNAKPKIVLIDQKAGKYEFRWIGYDGKKKVVAYQRHDAIDAVVAADVIKQDDRSYLFTYRINILPTSPIYYRDFIVQTFASDTTSIQPENKTILIGEMTNSISFFKEGVWRTFGFIGDETERLWGGNSIKFQLTSRSQPGIVNCKAVGGEIATMGVGEDVPRELDDEIPIFEDYANGYTIGPVDNLSGMDKAARAKYLLDNIPKFLKAGWMSEGTAKIYERLLRKEDLAGAFEQAKRDLKDEYITSEVFHIIEGLAQ
;
A
#
# COMPACT_ATOMS: atom_id res chain seq x y z
N MET A 1 -5.09 -65.03 70.97
CA MET A 1 -4.85 -65.31 69.53
C MET A 1 -6.18 -65.49 68.81
N LYS A 2 -6.50 -64.61 67.86
CA LYS A 2 -7.33 -64.84 66.65
C LYS A 2 -7.41 -63.51 65.90
N ARG A 3 -6.49 -63.29 64.97
CA ARG A 3 -6.50 -62.15 64.03
C ARG A 3 -7.25 -62.60 62.79
N ILE A 4 -8.35 -61.92 62.48
CA ILE A 4 -9.10 -62.06 61.23
C ILE A 4 -8.45 -61.13 60.20
N LYS A 5 -8.14 -61.69 59.03
CA LYS A 5 -7.66 -60.99 57.84
C LYS A 5 -8.84 -60.30 57.14
N PHE A 6 -8.64 -59.08 56.66
CA PHE A 6 -9.39 -58.55 55.54
C PHE A 6 -8.40 -57.96 54.53
N PRO A 7 -8.40 -58.41 53.26
CA PRO A 7 -7.73 -57.72 52.19
C PRO A 7 -8.70 -56.69 51.60
N PHE A 8 -8.28 -55.43 51.49
CA PHE A 8 -8.94 -54.49 50.59
C PHE A 8 -7.89 -53.93 49.64
N LEU A 9 -7.90 -54.52 48.45
CA LEU A 9 -7.28 -54.06 47.23
C LEU A 9 -8.34 -53.21 46.52
N ILE A 10 -8.21 -51.87 46.49
CA ILE A 10 -8.82 -51.03 45.45
C ILE A 10 -7.85 -49.91 45.08
N VAL A 11 -7.31 -50.09 43.88
CA VAL A 11 -6.73 -49.12 42.93
C VAL A 11 -7.55 -47.85 42.86
N LEU A 12 -6.94 -46.66 42.95
CA LEU A 12 -7.46 -45.46 42.28
C LEU A 12 -6.45 -44.31 42.20
N LEU A 13 -6.17 -43.97 40.94
CA LEU A 13 -5.95 -42.64 40.39
C LEU A 13 -4.58 -41.97 40.59
N SER A 14 -3.73 -42.28 39.60
CA SER A 14 -2.63 -41.50 39.06
C SER A 14 -2.82 -39.98 39.18
N ILE A 15 -1.92 -39.34 39.92
CA ILE A 15 -1.63 -37.91 39.83
C ILE A 15 -0.95 -37.68 38.47
N GLN A 16 -1.75 -37.51 37.42
CA GLN A 16 -1.32 -36.94 36.14
C GLN A 16 -2.33 -35.87 35.76
N LEU A 17 -2.27 -34.73 36.45
CA LEU A 17 -2.97 -33.53 36.03
C LEU A 17 -2.00 -32.36 36.03
N ALA A 18 -1.88 -31.78 34.84
CA ALA A 18 -1.42 -30.42 34.55
C ALA A 18 0.09 -30.14 34.61
N CYS A 19 0.84 -30.80 33.72
CA CYS A 19 1.98 -30.15 33.06
C CYS A 19 1.89 -30.39 31.54
N GLN A 20 0.72 -30.09 30.97
CA GLN A 20 0.51 -29.96 29.53
C GLN A 20 -0.13 -28.60 29.25
N SER A 21 0.53 -27.53 29.70
CA SER A 21 0.53 -26.30 28.90
C SER A 21 1.62 -26.47 27.86
N SER A 22 1.39 -27.36 26.89
CA SER A 22 1.99 -27.25 25.58
C SER A 22 1.52 -25.91 25.04
N ALA A 23 2.30 -24.87 25.36
CA ALA A 23 2.33 -23.66 24.57
C ALA A 23 2.37 -24.13 23.12
N GLN A 24 1.25 -23.93 22.42
CA GLN A 24 1.31 -23.84 20.98
C GLN A 24 2.31 -22.71 20.73
N LEU A 25 3.58 -23.07 20.56
CA LEU A 25 4.54 -22.31 19.80
C LEU A 25 3.91 -22.18 18.42
N GLN A 26 3.02 -21.17 18.28
CA GLN A 26 2.72 -20.61 16.98
C GLN A 26 4.07 -20.12 16.49
N THR A 27 4.68 -20.91 15.60
CA THR A 27 5.92 -20.56 14.93
C THR A 27 5.70 -19.18 14.35
N GLN A 28 6.43 -18.18 14.85
CA GLN A 28 6.32 -16.84 14.32
C GLN A 28 6.87 -16.87 12.90
N GLU A 29 6.05 -16.47 11.95
CA GLU A 29 6.46 -16.33 10.56
C GLU A 29 7.16 -14.98 10.38
N LYS A 30 8.23 -14.96 9.60
CA LYS A 30 8.90 -13.74 9.20
C LYS A 30 7.95 -12.83 8.45
N SER A 31 8.11 -11.53 8.65
CA SER A 31 7.37 -10.52 7.90
C SER A 31 7.77 -10.54 6.42
N GLU A 32 6.79 -10.44 5.55
CA GLU A 32 6.98 -10.34 4.10
C GLU A 32 6.11 -9.19 3.59
N ARG A 33 6.76 -8.10 3.15
CA ARG A 33 6.05 -6.92 2.63
C ARG A 33 5.21 -7.30 1.43
N LYS A 34 3.93 -6.93 1.45
CA LYS A 34 3.01 -7.23 0.37
C LYS A 34 3.07 -6.15 -0.71
N PRO A 35 2.91 -6.51 -2.00
CA PRO A 35 2.75 -5.55 -3.07
C PRO A 35 1.54 -4.63 -2.83
N PHE A 36 1.56 -3.45 -3.43
CA PHE A 36 0.39 -2.58 -3.43
C PHE A 36 -0.84 -3.29 -3.98
N ARG A 37 -1.99 -3.03 -3.36
CA ARG A 37 -3.28 -3.55 -3.81
C ARG A 37 -3.69 -2.80 -5.06
N LYS A 38 -3.94 -3.55 -6.13
CA LYS A 38 -4.52 -3.05 -7.38
C LYS A 38 -6.04 -2.94 -7.28
N SER A 39 -6.66 -2.12 -8.11
CA SER A 39 -8.11 -2.05 -8.20
C SER A 39 -8.66 -3.30 -8.88
N ASP A 40 -9.76 -3.83 -8.35
CA ASP A 40 -10.55 -4.89 -8.98
C ASP A 40 -11.34 -4.36 -10.19
N TYR A 41 -11.16 -3.08 -10.54
CA TYR A 41 -11.81 -2.41 -11.67
C TYR A 41 -11.53 -3.13 -12.99
N VAL A 42 -12.59 -3.33 -13.78
CA VAL A 42 -12.52 -3.83 -15.15
C VAL A 42 -13.35 -2.88 -15.98
N ILE A 43 -12.73 -2.32 -17.02
CA ILE A 43 -13.44 -1.44 -17.96
C ILE A 43 -14.53 -2.26 -18.64
N ASN A 44 -15.78 -1.90 -18.39
CA ASN A 44 -16.95 -2.61 -18.89
C ASN A 44 -17.70 -1.67 -19.84
N GLN A 45 -17.65 -1.98 -21.13
CA GLN A 45 -18.24 -1.17 -22.19
C GLN A 45 -19.72 -0.82 -21.94
N LYS A 46 -20.02 0.39 -21.45
CA LYS A 46 -21.40 0.93 -21.34
C LYS A 46 -21.62 2.14 -22.24
N ILE A 47 -21.36 1.95 -23.53
CA ILE A 47 -21.35 3.04 -24.52
C ILE A 47 -22.72 3.22 -25.16
N LYS A 48 -23.27 4.44 -25.06
CA LYS A 48 -24.65 4.75 -25.47
C LYS A 48 -24.78 5.42 -26.84
N TYR A 49 -23.73 6.04 -27.37
CA TYR A 49 -23.81 6.77 -28.63
C TYR A 49 -23.37 5.94 -29.84
N THR A 50 -23.81 6.37 -31.03
CA THR A 50 -23.49 5.80 -32.34
C THR A 50 -23.12 6.93 -33.29
N VAL A 51 -22.15 6.69 -34.15
CA VAL A 51 -21.80 7.56 -35.29
C VAL A 51 -22.10 6.82 -36.58
N GLU A 52 -22.46 7.53 -37.63
CA GLU A 52 -22.63 6.94 -38.96
C GLU A 52 -21.27 6.71 -39.62
N GLU A 53 -20.99 5.46 -39.98
CA GLU A 53 -19.82 5.00 -40.72
C GLU A 53 -20.26 4.57 -42.12
N MET A 54 -19.53 5.00 -43.16
CA MET A 54 -19.75 4.47 -44.51
C MET A 54 -18.80 3.30 -44.77
N GLU A 55 -19.35 2.10 -44.91
CA GLU A 55 -18.61 0.91 -45.29
C GLU A 55 -19.22 0.33 -46.58
N ASN A 56 -18.42 0.20 -47.64
CA ASN A 56 -18.85 -0.31 -48.94
C ASN A 56 -20.09 0.41 -49.54
N GLY A 57 -20.22 1.71 -49.31
CA GLY A 57 -21.35 2.53 -49.79
C GLY A 57 -22.64 2.38 -48.98
N LYS A 58 -22.62 1.72 -47.81
CA LYS A 58 -23.74 1.63 -46.88
C LYS A 58 -23.45 2.39 -45.59
N ILE A 59 -24.48 3.04 -45.04
CA ILE A 59 -24.41 3.70 -43.74
C ILE A 59 -24.60 2.65 -42.63
N HIS A 60 -23.64 2.60 -41.71
CA HIS A 60 -23.63 1.73 -40.54
C HIS A 60 -23.55 2.56 -39.26
N ASN A 61 -24.34 2.24 -38.25
CA ASN A 61 -24.20 2.87 -36.93
C ASN A 61 -23.03 2.22 -36.17
N ALA A 62 -21.89 2.91 -36.16
CA ALA A 62 -20.70 2.51 -35.43
C ALA A 62 -20.75 3.01 -33.99
N LYS A 63 -20.77 2.09 -33.03
CA LYS A 63 -20.52 2.40 -31.62
C LYS A 63 -19.02 2.38 -31.35
N PRO A 64 -18.53 3.26 -30.48
CA PRO A 64 -17.18 3.11 -29.97
C PRO A 64 -17.02 1.79 -29.24
N LYS A 65 -15.76 1.34 -29.17
CA LYS A 65 -15.41 0.03 -28.64
C LYS A 65 -14.20 0.16 -27.75
N ILE A 66 -14.22 -0.64 -26.69
CA ILE A 66 -13.08 -0.85 -25.80
C ILE A 66 -12.66 -2.29 -26.00
N VAL A 67 -11.42 -2.51 -26.39
CA VAL A 67 -10.86 -3.85 -26.65
C VAL A 67 -9.73 -4.08 -25.67
N LEU A 68 -9.81 -5.12 -24.85
CA LEU A 68 -8.69 -5.53 -24.01
C LEU A 68 -7.56 -6.07 -24.90
N ILE A 69 -6.38 -5.45 -24.84
CA ILE A 69 -5.18 -5.85 -25.58
C ILE A 69 -4.29 -6.74 -24.70
N ASP A 70 -4.05 -6.34 -23.45
CA ASP A 70 -3.19 -7.06 -22.52
C ASP A 70 -3.82 -7.04 -21.12
N GLN A 71 -4.24 -8.21 -20.64
CA GLN A 71 -4.84 -8.36 -19.32
C GLN A 71 -3.84 -8.09 -18.20
N LYS A 72 -2.57 -8.49 -18.35
CA LYS A 72 -1.56 -8.35 -17.31
C LYS A 72 -1.20 -6.89 -17.12
N ALA A 73 -0.94 -6.18 -18.22
CA ALA A 73 -0.66 -4.75 -18.17
C ALA A 73 -1.93 -3.92 -17.87
N GLY A 74 -3.13 -4.45 -18.13
CA GLY A 74 -4.35 -3.66 -18.12
C GLY A 74 -4.37 -2.67 -19.29
N LYS A 75 -3.96 -3.14 -20.47
CA LYS A 75 -3.89 -2.34 -21.71
C LYS A 75 -5.16 -2.53 -22.52
N TYR A 76 -5.76 -1.43 -22.95
CA TYR A 76 -6.99 -1.39 -23.73
C TYR A 76 -6.80 -0.58 -25.00
N GLU A 77 -7.59 -0.88 -26.02
CA GLU A 77 -7.73 -0.09 -27.23
C GLU A 77 -9.08 0.59 -27.22
N PHE A 78 -9.07 1.91 -27.29
CA PHE A 78 -10.27 2.71 -27.48
C PHE A 78 -10.41 3.00 -28.97
N ARG A 79 -11.53 2.57 -29.55
CA ARG A 79 -11.84 2.68 -30.98
C ARG A 79 -13.10 3.48 -31.18
N TRP A 80 -13.08 4.48 -32.06
CA TRP A 80 -14.27 5.22 -32.46
C TRP A 80 -14.15 5.73 -33.91
N ILE A 81 -15.21 6.33 -34.42
CA ILE A 81 -15.21 7.06 -35.69
C ILE A 81 -15.11 8.55 -35.35
N GLY A 82 -14.05 9.19 -35.82
CA GLY A 82 -13.80 10.61 -35.56
C GLY A 82 -14.74 11.53 -36.31
N TYR A 83 -14.64 12.82 -36.03
CA TYR A 83 -15.45 13.84 -36.72
C TYR A 83 -15.14 13.92 -38.23
N ASP A 84 -13.98 13.43 -38.64
CA ASP A 84 -13.55 13.31 -40.04
C ASP A 84 -14.09 12.04 -40.74
N GLY A 85 -14.94 11.26 -40.06
CA GLY A 85 -15.48 10.00 -40.55
C GLY A 85 -14.45 8.86 -40.60
N LYS A 86 -13.23 9.06 -40.10
CA LYS A 86 -12.18 8.02 -40.10
C LYS A 86 -12.18 7.27 -38.79
N LYS A 87 -11.75 6.01 -38.83
CA LYS A 87 -11.52 5.22 -37.63
C LYS A 87 -10.32 5.74 -36.83
N LYS A 88 -10.52 5.82 -35.52
CA LYS A 88 -9.59 6.37 -34.55
C LYS A 88 -9.31 5.30 -33.51
N VAL A 89 -8.06 5.27 -33.07
CA VAL A 89 -7.53 4.25 -32.20
C VAL A 89 -6.59 4.89 -31.21
N VAL A 90 -6.83 4.69 -29.92
CA VAL A 90 -5.94 5.09 -28.83
C VAL A 90 -5.66 3.89 -27.94
N ALA A 91 -4.41 3.75 -27.52
CA ALA A 91 -4.06 2.82 -26.47
C ALA A 91 -4.28 3.49 -25.11
N TYR A 92 -4.98 2.81 -24.22
CA TYR A 92 -5.08 3.19 -22.82
C TYR A 92 -4.35 2.14 -21.98
N GLN A 93 -3.57 2.59 -21.01
CA GLN A 93 -2.83 1.72 -20.09
C GLN A 93 -3.25 2.05 -18.67
N ARG A 94 -3.78 1.08 -17.92
CA ARG A 94 -4.14 1.27 -16.52
C ARG A 94 -2.92 1.65 -15.66
N HIS A 95 -3.06 2.70 -14.86
CA HIS A 95 -1.97 3.19 -14.00
C HIS A 95 -1.69 2.27 -12.80
N ASP A 96 -2.67 1.49 -12.37
CA ASP A 96 -2.58 0.63 -11.19
C ASP A 96 -1.99 -0.76 -11.50
N ALA A 97 -1.64 -1.05 -12.75
CA ALA A 97 -1.06 -2.33 -13.10
C ALA A 97 0.41 -2.49 -12.63
N ILE A 98 1.01 -1.43 -12.09
CA ILE A 98 2.34 -1.43 -11.49
C ILE A 98 2.42 -2.47 -10.35
N ASP A 99 3.44 -3.32 -10.37
CA ASP A 99 3.77 -4.16 -9.22
C ASP A 99 4.90 -3.50 -8.43
N ALA A 100 4.59 -2.95 -7.27
CA ALA A 100 5.58 -2.30 -6.42
C ALA A 100 5.35 -2.59 -4.94
N VAL A 101 6.45 -2.59 -4.19
CA VAL A 101 6.48 -2.67 -2.72
C VAL A 101 7.15 -1.40 -2.21
N VAL A 102 6.56 -0.78 -1.20
CA VAL A 102 7.20 0.30 -0.44
C VAL A 102 7.85 -0.26 0.81
N ALA A 103 9.11 0.12 1.02
CA ALA A 103 9.78 -0.02 2.30
C ALA A 103 10.10 1.38 2.82
N ALA A 104 9.87 1.62 4.10
CA ALA A 104 10.17 2.89 4.73
C ALA A 104 10.99 2.73 6.00
N ASP A 105 11.85 3.71 6.23
CA ASP A 105 12.74 3.79 7.37
C ASP A 105 12.73 5.20 7.93
N VAL A 106 12.90 5.33 9.25
CA VAL A 106 12.87 6.61 9.95
C VAL A 106 14.14 6.75 10.76
N ILE A 107 14.81 7.89 10.58
CA ILE A 107 15.99 8.25 11.37
C ILE A 107 15.65 9.51 12.14
N LYS A 108 15.72 9.44 13.47
CA LYS A 108 15.66 10.63 14.32
C LYS A 108 16.96 11.43 14.10
N GLN A 109 16.87 12.61 13.51
CA GLN A 109 18.05 13.42 13.16
C GLN A 109 18.55 14.20 14.37
N ASP A 110 17.62 14.70 15.19
CA ASP A 110 17.87 15.37 16.46
C ASP A 110 16.67 15.15 17.42
N ASP A 111 16.66 15.81 18.57
CA ASP A 111 15.55 15.70 19.54
C ASP A 111 14.20 16.15 18.99
N ARG A 112 14.17 16.80 17.82
CA ARG A 112 12.99 17.49 17.30
C ARG A 112 12.57 17.03 15.91
N SER A 113 13.37 16.26 15.17
CA SER A 113 13.11 15.98 13.76
C SER A 113 13.40 14.54 13.33
N TYR A 114 12.61 14.09 12.38
CA TYR A 114 12.65 12.77 11.78
C TYR A 114 12.89 12.89 10.28
N LEU A 115 13.78 12.04 9.77
CA LEU A 115 14.01 11.80 8.35
C LEU A 115 13.29 10.52 7.95
N PHE A 116 12.24 10.64 7.16
CA PHE A 116 11.51 9.54 6.56
C PHE A 116 12.13 9.21 5.21
N THR A 117 12.59 7.99 5.03
CA THR A 117 13.17 7.50 3.77
C THR A 117 12.29 6.39 3.20
N TYR A 118 11.73 6.63 2.02
CA TYR A 118 10.95 5.66 1.26
C TYR A 118 11.81 5.02 0.18
N ARG A 119 11.73 3.69 0.04
CA ARG A 119 12.29 2.92 -1.06
C ARG A 119 11.16 2.22 -1.78
N ILE A 120 10.94 2.58 -3.03
CA ILE A 120 9.93 1.96 -3.90
C ILE A 120 10.63 0.93 -4.77
N ASN A 121 10.36 -0.34 -4.49
CA ASN A 121 10.91 -1.46 -5.26
C ASN A 121 9.88 -1.88 -6.29
N ILE A 122 10.21 -1.72 -7.57
CA ILE A 122 9.38 -2.14 -8.68
C ILE A 122 9.68 -3.62 -8.92
N LEU A 123 8.69 -4.48 -8.72
CA LEU A 123 8.92 -5.91 -8.78
C LEU A 123 9.21 -6.36 -10.22
N PRO A 124 10.05 -7.40 -10.43
CA PRO A 124 10.29 -7.95 -11.77
C PRO A 124 9.03 -8.41 -12.50
N THR A 125 7.94 -8.67 -11.76
CA THR A 125 6.64 -9.05 -12.33
C THR A 125 5.90 -7.88 -12.97
N SER A 126 6.30 -6.63 -12.65
CA SER A 126 5.59 -5.42 -13.07
C SER A 126 5.50 -5.33 -14.60
N PRO A 127 4.28 -5.28 -15.16
CA PRO A 127 4.07 -5.18 -16.61
C PRO A 127 4.22 -3.76 -17.15
N ILE A 128 4.29 -2.76 -16.27
CA ILE A 128 4.44 -1.34 -16.62
C ILE A 128 5.59 -0.72 -15.83
N TYR A 129 6.16 0.35 -16.38
CA TYR A 129 7.22 1.11 -15.72
C TYR A 129 6.63 2.05 -14.66
N TYR A 130 7.46 2.47 -13.71
CA TYR A 130 7.08 3.41 -12.65
C TYR A 130 6.95 4.84 -13.16
N ARG A 131 5.95 5.57 -12.65
CA ARG A 131 5.75 6.99 -12.92
C ARG A 131 5.77 7.81 -11.63
N ASP A 132 4.85 7.54 -10.71
CA ASP A 132 4.70 8.36 -9.50
C ASP A 132 4.61 7.51 -8.23
N PHE A 133 5.11 8.08 -7.15
CA PHE A 133 4.82 7.65 -5.79
C PHE A 133 4.12 8.79 -5.06
N ILE A 134 2.98 8.50 -4.45
CA ILE A 134 2.17 9.49 -3.75
C ILE A 134 2.03 9.04 -2.30
N VAL A 135 2.36 9.90 -1.34
CA VAL A 135 2.28 9.60 0.09
C VAL A 135 1.52 10.68 0.83
N GLN A 136 0.62 10.26 1.71
CA GLN A 136 -0.14 11.14 2.57
C GLN A 136 0.69 11.54 3.80
N THR A 137 0.57 12.77 4.24
CA THR A 137 1.11 13.25 5.51
C THR A 137 0.04 14.00 6.30
N PHE A 138 0.15 13.97 7.62
CA PHE A 138 -0.72 14.69 8.54
C PHE A 138 0.08 15.67 9.40
N ALA A 139 1.23 16.11 8.86
CA ALA A 139 2.14 17.03 9.51
C ALA A 139 2.32 18.29 8.67
N SER A 140 2.00 19.42 9.28
CA SER A 140 2.05 20.74 8.64
C SER A 140 3.47 21.17 8.23
N ASP A 141 4.50 20.64 8.89
CA ASP A 141 5.91 20.99 8.67
C ASP A 141 6.68 20.01 7.78
N THR A 142 5.96 19.10 7.11
CA THR A 142 6.56 18.13 6.18
C THR A 142 7.28 18.84 5.05
N THR A 143 8.58 18.59 4.90
CA THR A 143 9.40 19.10 3.79
C THR A 143 9.95 17.93 2.98
N SER A 144 9.87 18.02 1.65
CA SER A 144 10.45 17.03 0.76
C SER A 144 11.91 17.35 0.44
N ILE A 145 12.77 16.34 0.44
CA ILE A 145 14.16 16.48 0.01
C ILE A 145 14.24 16.13 -1.47
N GLN A 146 14.65 17.10 -2.29
CA GLN A 146 14.90 16.90 -3.71
C GLN A 146 16.04 15.89 -3.89
N PRO A 147 15.83 14.76 -4.58
CA PRO A 147 16.91 13.86 -4.94
C PRO A 147 17.96 14.58 -5.78
N GLU A 148 19.24 14.23 -5.61
CA GLU A 148 20.33 14.76 -6.45
C GLU A 148 20.10 14.49 -7.94
N ASN A 149 19.37 13.41 -8.24
CA ASN A 149 18.90 13.10 -9.58
C ASN A 149 17.70 13.99 -9.96
N LYS A 150 17.91 14.89 -10.93
CA LYS A 150 16.92 15.88 -11.41
C LYS A 150 15.73 15.28 -12.18
N THR A 151 15.68 13.96 -12.35
CA THR A 151 14.57 13.26 -13.02
C THR A 151 13.35 13.03 -12.13
N ILE A 152 13.39 13.49 -10.87
CA ILE A 152 12.23 13.44 -9.96
C ILE A 152 11.67 14.85 -9.78
N LEU A 153 10.39 15.03 -10.14
CA LEU A 153 9.60 16.20 -9.75
C LEU A 153 8.87 15.91 -8.44
N ILE A 154 8.84 16.92 -7.59
CA ILE A 154 8.10 16.88 -6.33
C ILE A 154 6.92 17.85 -6.45
N GLY A 155 5.74 17.38 -6.08
CA GLY A 155 4.53 18.17 -6.07
C GLY A 155 3.62 17.84 -4.90
N GLU A 156 2.47 18.51 -4.90
CA GLU A 156 1.37 18.25 -3.97
C GLU A 156 0.09 17.98 -4.77
N MET A 157 -0.72 17.02 -4.30
CA MET A 157 -2.04 16.80 -4.87
C MET A 157 -3.02 17.81 -4.28
N THR A 158 -3.87 18.38 -5.14
CA THR A 158 -4.91 19.31 -4.69
C THR A 158 -5.98 18.60 -3.84
N ASN A 159 -6.36 19.22 -2.73
CA ASN A 159 -7.47 18.77 -1.88
C ASN A 159 -8.86 18.96 -2.52
N SER A 160 -8.94 19.56 -3.71
CA SER A 160 -10.18 19.66 -4.48
C SER A 160 -10.63 18.30 -5.04
N ILE A 161 -9.70 17.36 -5.22
CA ILE A 161 -10.00 15.98 -5.60
C ILE A 161 -10.52 15.24 -4.36
N SER A 162 -11.72 14.64 -4.44
CA SER A 162 -12.40 13.95 -3.34
C SER A 162 -11.50 13.02 -2.54
N PHE A 163 -10.68 12.25 -3.24
CA PHE A 163 -9.80 11.26 -2.66
C PHE A 163 -8.62 11.87 -1.88
N PHE A 164 -8.15 13.05 -2.26
CA PHE A 164 -6.99 13.73 -1.65
C PHE A 164 -7.39 14.80 -0.62
N LYS A 165 -8.63 14.75 -0.12
CA LYS A 165 -9.18 15.74 0.83
C LYS A 165 -8.55 15.68 2.22
N GLU A 166 -8.15 14.50 2.68
CA GLU A 166 -7.61 14.30 4.02
C GLU A 166 -6.08 14.40 4.03
N GLY A 167 -5.53 15.19 4.95
CA GLY A 167 -4.09 15.41 5.07
C GLY A 167 -3.50 16.19 3.88
N VAL A 168 -2.18 16.13 3.73
CA VAL A 168 -1.43 16.67 2.59
C VAL A 168 -0.85 15.50 1.81
N TRP A 169 -1.10 15.44 0.50
CA TRP A 169 -0.59 14.37 -0.35
C TRP A 169 0.60 14.86 -1.15
N ARG A 170 1.79 14.30 -0.88
CA ARG A 170 3.04 14.58 -1.59
C ARG A 170 3.18 13.62 -2.76
N THR A 171 3.44 14.13 -3.95
CA THR A 171 3.75 13.32 -5.13
C THR A 171 5.21 13.45 -5.51
N PHE A 172 5.81 12.33 -5.89
CA PHE A 172 7.15 12.19 -6.43
C PHE A 172 7.04 11.54 -7.80
N GLY A 173 7.14 12.35 -8.85
CA GLY A 173 6.94 11.94 -10.23
C GLY A 173 8.26 11.83 -10.99
N PHE A 174 8.45 10.73 -11.69
CA PHE A 174 9.58 10.51 -12.58
C PHE A 174 9.33 11.15 -13.95
N ILE A 175 10.24 12.03 -14.36
CA ILE A 175 10.20 12.76 -15.64
C ILE A 175 11.33 12.36 -16.59
N GLY A 176 12.00 11.24 -16.35
CA GLY A 176 12.98 10.72 -17.30
C GLY A 176 12.32 10.39 -18.65
N ASP A 177 13.13 10.40 -19.70
CA ASP A 177 12.65 10.11 -21.05
C ASP A 177 12.29 8.62 -21.24
N GLU A 178 11.86 8.24 -22.44
CA GLU A 178 11.45 6.85 -22.71
C GLU A 178 12.58 5.83 -22.49
N THR A 179 13.85 6.25 -22.61
CA THR A 179 15.03 5.41 -22.42
C THR A 179 15.41 5.24 -20.94
N GLU A 180 14.95 6.16 -20.09
CA GLU A 180 15.20 6.15 -18.64
C GLU A 180 14.05 5.54 -17.83
N ARG A 181 13.01 4.99 -18.50
CA ARG A 181 11.86 4.37 -17.84
C ARG A 181 12.29 3.30 -16.84
N LEU A 182 11.75 3.40 -15.62
CA LEU A 182 12.10 2.51 -14.52
C LEU A 182 11.19 1.28 -14.54
N TRP A 183 11.71 0.19 -15.10
CA TRP A 183 11.03 -1.11 -15.22
C TRP A 183 11.23 -2.02 -13.99
N GLY A 184 10.61 -3.19 -14.00
CA GLY A 184 10.77 -4.21 -12.96
C GLY A 184 12.23 -4.54 -12.64
N GLY A 185 12.52 -4.69 -11.35
CA GLY A 185 13.87 -4.90 -10.80
C GLY A 185 14.56 -3.62 -10.34
N ASN A 186 14.03 -2.44 -10.66
CA ASN A 186 14.58 -1.16 -10.20
C ASN A 186 14.04 -0.74 -8.82
N SER A 187 14.79 0.12 -8.14
CA SER A 187 14.41 0.73 -6.86
C SER A 187 14.66 2.23 -6.88
N ILE A 188 13.77 2.98 -6.24
CA ILE A 188 13.84 4.45 -6.18
C ILE A 188 13.70 4.91 -4.75
N LYS A 189 14.47 5.93 -4.38
CA LYS A 189 14.51 6.48 -3.03
C LYS A 189 13.92 7.90 -2.99
N PHE A 190 13.03 8.14 -2.03
CA PHE A 190 12.47 9.45 -1.71
C PHE A 190 12.64 9.77 -0.24
N GLN A 191 12.71 11.05 0.11
CA GLN A 191 12.93 11.47 1.48
C GLN A 191 12.04 12.66 1.87
N LEU A 192 11.53 12.62 3.10
CA LEU A 192 10.79 13.70 3.75
C LEU A 192 11.43 13.98 5.11
N THR A 193 11.37 15.22 5.56
CA THR A 193 11.66 15.62 6.94
C THR A 193 10.44 16.23 7.60
N SER A 194 10.28 16.00 8.90
CA SER A 194 9.22 16.59 9.73
C SER A 194 9.59 16.46 11.20
N ARG A 195 9.01 17.32 12.06
CA ARG A 195 9.16 17.20 13.52
C ARG A 195 8.15 16.24 14.15
N SER A 196 7.22 15.75 13.36
CA SER A 196 6.07 15.00 13.84
C SER A 196 6.37 13.51 13.94
N GLN A 197 5.68 12.86 14.88
CA GLN A 197 5.90 11.46 15.17
C GLN A 197 5.57 10.58 13.95
N PRO A 198 6.29 9.46 13.78
CA PRO A 198 5.98 8.50 12.75
C PRO A 198 4.65 7.80 13.03
N GLY A 199 3.74 7.87 12.07
CA GLY A 199 2.44 7.22 12.08
C GLY A 199 2.15 6.49 10.79
N ILE A 200 1.05 5.72 10.75
CA ILE A 200 0.62 5.03 9.55
C ILE A 200 -0.15 5.99 8.64
N VAL A 201 0.23 6.01 7.37
CA VAL A 201 -0.36 6.87 6.34
C VAL A 201 -0.69 6.06 5.10
N ASN A 202 -1.58 6.58 4.26
CA ASN A 202 -1.85 5.98 2.97
C ASN A 202 -0.77 6.37 1.96
N CYS A 203 -0.51 5.48 1.01
CA CYS A 203 0.33 5.78 -0.14
C CYS A 203 -0.15 5.04 -1.39
N LYS A 204 0.32 5.51 -2.54
CA LYS A 204 -0.02 5.00 -3.86
C LYS A 204 1.22 4.92 -4.75
N ALA A 205 1.23 3.94 -5.64
CA ALA A 205 2.12 3.89 -6.78
C ALA A 205 1.32 4.01 -8.07
N VAL A 206 1.91 4.71 -9.04
CA VAL A 206 1.33 4.97 -10.35
C VAL A 206 2.33 4.47 -11.38
N GLY A 207 1.90 3.61 -12.28
CA GLY A 207 2.70 3.24 -13.44
C GLY A 207 2.48 4.18 -14.61
N GLY A 208 3.42 4.14 -15.54
CA GLY A 208 3.47 5.05 -16.67
C GLY A 208 2.39 4.80 -17.72
N GLU A 209 1.89 5.90 -18.28
CA GLU A 209 0.97 5.90 -19.40
C GLU A 209 1.70 5.56 -20.71
N ILE A 210 1.15 4.62 -21.48
CA ILE A 210 1.52 4.44 -22.88
C ILE A 210 0.43 5.13 -23.72
N ALA A 211 0.54 6.46 -23.76
CA ALA A 211 0.01 7.42 -24.74
C ALA A 211 -1.50 7.43 -25.07
N THR A 212 -2.17 8.52 -24.67
CA THR A 212 -3.37 9.10 -25.31
C THR A 212 -3.05 9.95 -26.56
N MET A 213 -1.78 10.02 -26.98
CA MET A 213 -1.32 10.91 -28.04
C MET A 213 -1.42 10.29 -29.43
N GLY A 214 -1.97 11.03 -30.41
CA GLY A 214 -1.80 10.73 -31.83
C GLY A 214 -3.05 10.76 -32.72
N VAL A 215 -4.24 11.02 -32.17
CA VAL A 215 -5.51 10.95 -32.93
C VAL A 215 -6.00 12.29 -33.48
N GLY A 216 -5.37 13.40 -33.09
CA GLY A 216 -5.68 14.76 -33.58
C GLY A 216 -7.07 15.28 -33.17
N GLU A 217 -7.76 14.58 -32.28
CA GLU A 217 -9.04 14.94 -31.69
C GLU A 217 -9.17 14.30 -30.31
N ASP A 218 -10.12 14.79 -29.51
CA ASP A 218 -10.36 14.32 -28.15
C ASP A 218 -10.99 12.92 -28.13
N VAL A 219 -10.66 12.15 -27.10
CA VAL A 219 -11.33 10.88 -26.82
C VAL A 219 -12.79 11.18 -26.46
N PRO A 220 -13.77 10.51 -27.08
CA PRO A 220 -15.16 10.69 -26.74
C PRO A 220 -15.44 10.49 -25.26
N ARG A 221 -16.30 11.33 -24.69
CA ARG A 221 -16.58 11.35 -23.25
C ARG A 221 -17.00 9.99 -22.69
N GLU A 222 -17.78 9.21 -23.42
CA GLU A 222 -18.24 7.89 -23.00
C GLU A 222 -17.11 6.85 -22.93
N LEU A 223 -15.98 7.09 -23.58
CA LEU A 223 -14.75 6.30 -23.43
C LEU A 223 -13.88 6.86 -22.29
N ASP A 224 -13.87 8.18 -22.11
CA ASP A 224 -13.13 8.86 -21.05
C ASP A 224 -13.73 8.58 -19.65
N ASP A 225 -15.06 8.55 -19.53
CA ASP A 225 -15.80 8.19 -18.31
C ASP A 225 -15.52 6.73 -17.85
N GLU A 226 -14.97 5.90 -18.74
CA GLU A 226 -14.55 4.52 -18.44
C GLU A 226 -13.06 4.42 -18.01
N ILE A 227 -12.33 5.55 -17.97
CA ILE A 227 -10.96 5.57 -17.48
C ILE A 227 -10.98 5.62 -15.93
N PRO A 228 -10.33 4.67 -15.25
CA PRO A 228 -10.24 4.69 -13.79
C PRO A 228 -9.59 5.97 -13.28
N ILE A 229 -10.16 6.53 -12.22
CA ILE A 229 -9.71 7.77 -11.59
C ILE A 229 -8.71 7.49 -10.46
N PHE A 230 -8.19 8.52 -9.80
CA PHE A 230 -7.14 8.43 -8.77
C PHE A 230 -7.39 7.39 -7.66
N GLU A 231 -8.66 7.11 -7.36
CA GLU A 231 -9.09 6.12 -6.36
C GLU A 231 -8.57 4.71 -6.70
N ASP A 232 -8.51 4.39 -7.99
CA ASP A 232 -8.13 3.08 -8.53
C ASP A 232 -6.62 2.83 -8.58
N TYR A 233 -5.78 3.84 -8.31
CA TYR A 233 -4.33 3.66 -8.29
C TYR A 233 -3.90 2.60 -7.25
N ALA A 234 -2.83 1.87 -7.58
CA ALA A 234 -2.27 0.84 -6.71
C ALA A 234 -1.95 1.44 -5.35
N ASN A 235 -2.57 0.93 -4.29
CA ASN A 235 -2.61 1.58 -2.98
C ASN A 235 -2.15 0.65 -1.86
N GLY A 236 -1.68 1.27 -0.78
CA GLY A 236 -1.30 0.57 0.45
C GLY A 236 -0.99 1.54 1.58
N TYR A 237 -0.26 1.04 2.56
CA TYR A 237 0.13 1.79 3.74
C TYR A 237 1.65 1.95 3.77
N THR A 238 2.09 3.05 4.36
CA THR A 238 3.48 3.31 4.73
C THR A 238 3.51 4.08 6.04
N ILE A 239 4.71 4.39 6.53
CA ILE A 239 4.94 5.26 7.67
C ILE A 239 5.16 6.69 7.19
N GLY A 240 4.59 7.68 7.85
CA GLY A 240 4.74 9.09 7.52
C GLY A 240 4.51 9.98 8.75
N PRO A 241 4.76 11.29 8.65
CA PRO A 241 4.66 12.18 9.79
C PRO A 241 3.21 12.53 10.13
N VAL A 242 2.86 12.45 11.42
CA VAL A 242 1.51 12.68 11.94
C VAL A 242 1.54 13.55 13.20
N ASP A 243 1.01 14.79 13.12
CA ASP A 243 1.09 15.78 14.21
C ASP A 243 0.41 15.33 15.51
N ASN A 244 -0.80 14.76 15.38
CA ASN A 244 -1.67 14.51 16.53
C ASN A 244 -1.19 13.36 17.44
N LEU A 245 -0.20 12.57 17.03
CA LEU A 245 0.36 11.48 17.84
C LEU A 245 1.18 12.00 19.03
N SER A 246 1.83 13.15 18.88
CA SER A 246 2.69 13.74 19.91
C SER A 246 1.94 14.10 21.20
N GLY A 247 0.67 14.52 21.07
CA GLY A 247 -0.18 14.95 22.18
C GLY A 247 -1.03 13.85 22.82
N MET A 248 -0.93 12.61 22.35
CA MET A 248 -1.72 11.50 22.88
C MET A 248 -1.19 11.04 24.24
N ASP A 249 -2.10 10.73 25.17
CA ASP A 249 -1.74 10.01 26.39
C ASP A 249 -1.44 8.54 26.11
N LYS A 250 -0.90 7.84 27.12
CA LYS A 250 -0.47 6.44 27.01
C LYS A 250 -1.59 5.50 26.52
N ALA A 251 -2.82 5.68 27.02
CA ALA A 251 -3.95 4.84 26.64
C ALA A 251 -4.36 5.08 25.18
N ALA A 252 -4.41 6.34 24.74
CA ALA A 252 -4.69 6.72 23.37
C ALA A 252 -3.63 6.19 22.38
N ARG A 253 -2.35 6.24 22.75
CA ARG A 253 -1.26 5.66 21.93
C ARG A 253 -1.36 4.14 21.81
N ALA A 254 -1.65 3.44 22.91
CA ALA A 254 -1.85 2.00 22.89
C ALA A 254 -3.07 1.61 22.04
N LYS A 255 -4.17 2.38 22.17
CA LYS A 255 -5.37 2.22 21.33
C LYS A 255 -5.06 2.46 19.86
N TYR A 256 -4.32 3.52 19.52
CA TYR A 256 -3.91 3.80 18.15
C TYR A 256 -3.12 2.64 17.54
N LEU A 257 -2.16 2.06 18.27
CA LEU A 257 -1.42 0.89 17.80
C LEU A 257 -2.35 -0.31 17.57
N LEU A 258 -3.23 -0.61 18.53
CA LEU A 258 -4.23 -1.68 18.41
C LEU A 258 -5.12 -1.52 17.18
N ASP A 259 -5.67 -0.32 16.98
CA ASP A 259 -6.57 -0.01 15.87
C ASP A 259 -5.87 -0.18 14.50
N ASN A 260 -4.53 -0.11 14.45
CA ASN A 260 -3.74 -0.19 13.22
C ASN A 260 -3.08 -1.56 12.98
N ILE A 261 -3.15 -2.51 13.91
CA ILE A 261 -2.68 -3.89 13.69
C ILE A 261 -3.27 -4.53 12.42
N PRO A 262 -4.57 -4.40 12.11
CA PRO A 262 -5.12 -4.93 10.85
C PRO A 262 -4.44 -4.37 9.61
N LYS A 263 -4.00 -3.10 9.64
CA LYS A 263 -3.27 -2.48 8.54
C LYS A 263 -1.85 -3.02 8.44
N PHE A 264 -1.17 -3.27 9.56
CA PHE A 264 0.15 -3.91 9.57
C PHE A 264 0.11 -5.31 8.93
N LEU A 265 -0.89 -6.12 9.28
CA LEU A 265 -1.12 -7.45 8.68
C LEU A 265 -1.43 -7.36 7.18
N LYS A 266 -2.27 -6.40 6.79
CA LYS A 266 -2.63 -6.17 5.38
C LYS A 266 -1.43 -5.72 4.55
N ALA A 267 -0.52 -4.93 5.11
CA ALA A 267 0.72 -4.51 4.47
C ALA A 267 1.84 -5.58 4.51
N GLY A 268 1.67 -6.66 5.27
CA GLY A 268 2.69 -7.69 5.46
C GLY A 268 3.84 -7.25 6.37
N TRP A 269 3.61 -6.26 7.22
CA TRP A 269 4.63 -5.75 8.15
C TRP A 269 4.83 -6.62 9.40
N MET A 270 3.92 -7.56 9.63
CA MET A 270 4.00 -8.58 10.67
C MET A 270 3.09 -9.75 10.30
N SER A 271 3.32 -10.92 10.91
CA SER A 271 2.45 -12.08 10.80
C SER A 271 1.35 -12.09 11.88
N GLU A 272 0.32 -12.93 11.72
CA GLU A 272 -0.78 -13.04 12.68
C GLU A 272 -0.33 -13.49 14.08
N GLY A 273 0.64 -14.41 14.15
CA GLY A 273 1.22 -14.88 15.41
C GLY A 273 1.89 -13.73 16.17
N THR A 274 2.69 -12.93 15.45
CA THR A 274 3.34 -11.73 15.99
C THR A 274 2.30 -10.69 16.43
N ALA A 275 1.26 -10.43 15.63
CA ALA A 275 0.18 -9.50 16.00
C ALA A 275 -0.49 -9.83 17.35
N LYS A 276 -0.78 -11.11 17.62
CA LYS A 276 -1.39 -11.54 18.90
C LYS A 276 -0.53 -11.22 20.13
N ILE A 277 0.79 -11.15 19.97
CA ILE A 277 1.72 -10.76 21.05
C ILE A 277 1.55 -9.26 21.33
N TYR A 278 1.58 -8.42 20.28
CA TYR A 278 1.37 -6.98 20.42
C TYR A 278 -0.02 -6.65 20.96
N GLU A 279 -1.07 -7.31 20.48
CA GLU A 279 -2.44 -7.11 21.00
C GLU A 279 -2.52 -7.34 22.51
N ARG A 280 -1.84 -8.37 23.03
CA ARG A 280 -1.84 -8.69 24.46
C ARG A 280 -1.14 -7.61 25.30
N LEU A 281 -0.03 -7.09 24.80
CA LEU A 281 0.73 -6.02 25.46
C LEU A 281 -0.07 -4.71 25.44
N LEU A 282 -0.57 -4.33 24.27
CA LEU A 282 -1.26 -3.06 24.08
C LEU A 282 -2.63 -3.01 24.75
N ARG A 283 -3.36 -4.13 24.88
CA ARG A 283 -4.60 -4.19 25.69
C ARG A 283 -4.37 -3.94 27.18
N LYS A 284 -3.13 -4.10 27.66
CA LYS A 284 -2.70 -3.75 29.03
C LYS A 284 -2.02 -2.38 29.08
N GLU A 285 -2.06 -1.63 27.98
CA GLU A 285 -1.36 -0.36 27.80
C GLU A 285 0.16 -0.50 28.02
N ASP A 286 0.75 -1.67 27.80
CA ASP A 286 2.17 -1.93 28.02
C ASP A 286 3.02 -1.50 26.81
N LEU A 287 3.14 -0.18 26.60
CA LEU A 287 3.95 0.40 25.52
C LEU A 287 5.44 0.08 25.67
N ALA A 288 5.96 0.02 26.90
CA ALA A 288 7.36 -0.31 27.15
C ALA A 288 7.65 -1.77 26.78
N GLY A 289 6.78 -2.70 27.18
CA GLY A 289 6.85 -4.10 26.77
C GLY A 289 6.71 -4.29 25.25
N ALA A 290 5.81 -3.54 24.61
CA ALA A 290 5.65 -3.53 23.16
C ALA A 290 6.93 -3.05 22.45
N PHE A 291 7.58 -2.00 22.95
CA PHE A 291 8.84 -1.49 22.40
C PHE A 291 10.00 -2.49 22.53
N GLU A 292 10.16 -3.11 23.71
CA GLU A 292 11.19 -4.13 23.91
C GLU A 292 10.93 -5.40 23.06
N GLN A 293 9.67 -5.76 22.83
CA GLN A 293 9.31 -6.81 21.88
C GLN A 293 9.66 -6.41 20.43
N ALA A 294 9.36 -5.17 20.03
CA ALA A 294 9.68 -4.66 18.69
C ALA A 294 11.16 -4.68 18.37
N LYS A 295 12.03 -4.37 19.34
CA LYS A 295 13.49 -4.50 19.17
C LYS A 295 13.92 -5.92 18.82
N ARG A 296 13.33 -6.92 19.49
CA ARG A 296 13.62 -8.35 19.23
C ARG A 296 13.07 -8.77 17.88
N ASP A 297 11.79 -8.48 17.64
CA ASP A 297 11.11 -8.90 16.42
C ASP A 297 11.69 -8.23 15.16
N LEU A 298 12.21 -7.01 15.25
CA LEU A 298 12.91 -6.37 14.13
C LEU A 298 14.21 -7.12 13.81
N LYS A 299 14.98 -7.51 14.84
CA LYS A 299 16.22 -8.28 14.67
C LYS A 299 15.97 -9.67 14.08
N ASP A 300 14.87 -10.31 14.48
CA ASP A 300 14.49 -11.64 14.04
C ASP A 300 13.59 -11.63 12.78
N GLU A 301 13.36 -10.44 12.20
CA GLU A 301 12.56 -10.19 10.99
C GLU A 301 11.07 -10.55 11.10
N TYR A 302 10.53 -10.69 12.32
CA TYR A 302 9.11 -10.91 12.57
C TYR A 302 8.25 -9.66 12.38
N ILE A 303 8.87 -8.48 12.41
CA ILE A 303 8.26 -7.21 12.00
C ILE A 303 9.17 -6.45 11.04
N THR A 304 8.60 -5.50 10.30
CA THR A 304 9.37 -4.57 9.47
C THR A 304 9.76 -3.29 10.23
N SER A 305 10.65 -2.48 9.63
CA SER A 305 11.10 -1.19 10.18
C SER A 305 9.94 -0.21 10.43
N GLU A 306 8.90 -0.24 9.61
CA GLU A 306 7.73 0.62 9.75
C GLU A 306 7.02 0.40 11.09
N VAL A 307 6.78 -0.87 11.45
CA VAL A 307 6.15 -1.20 12.74
C VAL A 307 7.03 -0.77 13.90
N PHE A 308 8.33 -1.06 13.81
CA PHE A 308 9.29 -0.69 14.85
C PHE A 308 9.27 0.82 15.11
N HIS A 309 9.39 1.64 14.06
CA HIS A 309 9.46 3.09 14.18
C HIS A 309 8.18 3.73 14.70
N ILE A 310 7.00 3.20 14.33
CA ILE A 310 5.73 3.66 14.91
C ILE A 310 5.70 3.36 16.41
N ILE A 311 6.12 2.17 16.83
CA ILE A 311 6.14 1.80 18.25
C ILE A 311 7.16 2.63 19.01
N GLU A 312 8.36 2.81 18.47
CA GLU A 312 9.42 3.64 19.07
C GLU A 312 8.95 5.08 19.28
N GLY A 313 8.34 5.71 18.27
CA GLY A 313 7.83 7.08 18.36
C GLY A 313 6.71 7.26 19.38
N LEU A 314 5.93 6.20 19.66
CA LEU A 314 4.81 6.25 20.60
C LEU A 314 5.18 5.80 22.02
N ALA A 315 6.25 5.02 22.19
CA ALA A 315 6.70 4.53 23.49
C ALA A 315 7.57 5.54 24.27
N GLN A 316 8.11 6.56 23.59
CA GLN A 316 8.83 7.70 24.18
C GLN A 316 7.86 8.72 24.79
#